data_AF-A0A0E8EFW5-F1
#
_entry.id   AF-A0A0E8EFW5-F1
#
_cell.length_a   1.000
_cell.length_b   1.000
_cell.length_c   1.000
_cell.angle_alpha   90.00
_cell.angle_beta   90.00
_cell.angle_gamma   90.00
#
_symmetry.space_group_name_H-M   'P 1'
#
loop_
_entity.id
_entity.type
_entity.pdbx_description
1 polymer ?
#
loop_
_entity_poly.entity_id
_entity_poly.type
_entity_poly.pdbx_seq_one_letter_code
_entity_poly.pdbx_strand_id
1 'polypeptide(L)'
;MICISFNIIVYEYSGRAALPGGPSWILHMPTVRVELSPGRSAEQKTRYMQEVTRLTVEILKCPVESVDVIFIEIPPTEWAHGGKFYAQPPA
;
A
#
# COMPACT_ATOMS: atom_id res chain seq x y z
N MET A 1 -5.35 -8.51 -19.82
CA MET A 1 -4.10 -7.88 -19.34
C MET A 1 -4.48 -6.97 -18.18
N ILE A 2 -4.21 -7.39 -16.94
CA ILE A 2 -4.66 -6.66 -15.75
C ILE A 2 -3.53 -5.71 -15.36
N CYS A 3 -3.74 -4.41 -15.57
CA CYS A 3 -2.78 -3.37 -15.18
C CYS A 3 -2.91 -3.16 -13.67
N ILE A 4 -2.10 -3.88 -12.87
CA ILE A 4 -1.90 -3.53 -11.47
C ILE A 4 -0.73 -2.56 -11.45
N SER A 5 -1.00 -1.27 -11.25
CA SER A 5 0.05 -0.30 -10.98
C SER A 5 0.36 -0.39 -9.48
N PHE A 6 1.41 -1.12 -9.12
CA PHE A 6 1.92 -1.11 -7.75
C PHE A 6 2.66 0.20 -7.51
N ASN A 7 1.96 1.21 -6.99
CA ASN A 7 2.61 2.40 -6.46
C ASN A 7 3.08 2.11 -5.02
N ILE A 8 4.13 1.29 -4.90
CA ILE A 8 4.76 1.03 -3.60
C ILE A 8 5.54 2.29 -3.23
N ILE A 9 4.87 3.18 -2.49
CA ILE A 9 5.54 4.33 -1.88
C ILE A 9 5.94 3.90 -0.48
N VAL A 10 7.18 3.45 -0.30
CA VAL A 10 7.76 3.26 1.03
C VAL A 10 8.10 4.65 1.58
N TYR A 11 7.21 5.21 2.41
CA TYR A 11 7.58 6.34 3.24
C TYR A 11 8.34 5.80 4.46
N GLU A 12 9.62 6.12 4.57
CA GLU A 12 10.29 6.08 5.86
C GLU A 12 10.01 7.42 6.57
N TYR A 13 8.91 7.49 7.32
CA TYR A 13 8.54 8.72 8.01
C TYR A 13 9.40 8.90 9.27
N SER A 14 10.58 9.51 9.11
CA SER A 14 11.44 9.98 10.21
C SER A 14 10.81 11.12 11.07
N GLY A 15 9.51 11.38 10.95
CA GLY A 15 8.92 12.70 11.22
C GLY A 15 7.91 12.84 12.35
N ARG A 16 7.57 11.81 13.12
CA ARG A 16 6.84 12.01 14.39
C ARG A 16 7.88 12.04 15.50
N ALA A 17 8.16 13.25 16.01
CA ALA A 17 9.12 13.49 17.08
C ALA A 17 9.11 12.35 18.08
N ALA A 18 10.24 11.63 18.16
CA ALA A 18 10.43 10.56 19.13
C ALA A 18 10.02 11.10 20.49
N LEU A 19 8.93 10.59 21.06
CA LEU A 19 8.59 10.89 22.44
C LEU A 19 9.79 10.41 23.28
N PRO A 20 10.36 11.25 24.15
CA PRO A 20 11.50 10.83 24.96
C PRO A 20 11.11 9.60 25.79
N GLY A 21 11.78 8.48 25.53
CA GLY A 21 11.51 7.18 26.17
C GLY A 21 10.59 6.21 25.41
N GLY A 22 10.14 6.56 24.20
CA GLY A 22 9.38 5.64 23.34
C GLY A 22 10.26 4.54 22.72
N PRO A 23 9.71 3.35 22.44
CA PRO A 23 10.44 2.30 21.74
C PRO A 23 10.96 2.78 20.38
N SER A 24 12.22 2.43 20.03
CA SER A 24 12.90 2.90 18.81
C SER A 24 12.22 2.47 17.51
N TRP A 25 11.39 1.43 17.56
CA TRP A 25 10.62 0.91 16.43
C TRP A 25 9.43 1.79 15.99
N ILE A 26 9.10 2.85 16.74
CA ILE A 26 8.08 3.84 16.31
C ILE A 26 8.53 4.64 15.07
N LEU A 27 9.83 4.62 14.73
CA LEU A 27 10.39 5.42 13.63
C LEU A 27 10.39 4.72 12.27
N HIS A 28 10.24 3.39 12.23
CA HIS A 28 10.19 2.63 10.98
C HIS A 28 8.76 2.18 10.74
N MET A 29 7.89 3.04 10.22
CA MET A 29 6.53 2.65 9.83
C MET A 29 6.42 2.49 8.30
N PRO A 30 6.92 1.39 7.71
CA PRO A 30 6.75 1.16 6.28
C PRO A 30 5.28 0.94 5.95
N THR A 31 4.71 1.86 5.18
CA THR A 31 3.37 1.71 4.63
C THR A 31 3.43 1.26 3.17
N VAL A 32 2.77 0.16 2.83
CA VAL A 32 2.58 -0.32 1.47
C VAL A 32 1.17 0.04 1.00
N ARG A 33 1.08 1.01 0.09
CA ARG A 33 -0.19 1.40 -0.55
C ARG A 33 -0.35 0.65 -1.87
N VAL A 34 -1.47 -0.03 -2.03
CA VAL A 34 -1.81 -0.80 -3.23
C VAL A 34 -3.03 -0.15 -3.87
N GLU A 35 -2.84 0.45 -5.03
CA GLU A 35 -3.91 1.00 -5.85
C GLU A 35 -4.29 -0.02 -6.93
N LEU A 36 -5.56 -0.39 -6.99
CA LEU A 36 -6.05 -1.47 -7.84
C LEU A 36 -7.46 -1.21 -8.34
N SER A 37 -7.84 -1.85 -9.43
CA SER A 37 -9.23 -1.80 -9.89
C SER A 37 -10.12 -2.62 -8.94
N PRO A 38 -11.38 -2.22 -8.74
CA PRO A 38 -12.30 -2.96 -7.88
C PRO A 38 -12.52 -4.40 -8.38
N GLY A 39 -12.90 -5.29 -7.47
CA GLY A 39 -13.31 -6.67 -7.81
C GLY A 39 -12.32 -7.76 -7.42
N ARG A 40 -11.31 -7.48 -6.57
CA ARG A 40 -10.48 -8.54 -5.97
C ARG A 40 -11.21 -9.21 -4.82
N SER A 41 -11.11 -10.53 -4.74
CA SER A 41 -11.69 -11.28 -3.61
C SER A 41 -10.96 -10.97 -2.31
N ALA A 42 -11.64 -11.15 -1.18
CA ALA A 42 -11.04 -11.02 0.13
C ALA A 42 -9.82 -11.96 0.29
N GLU A 43 -9.93 -13.19 -0.19
CA GLU A 43 -8.84 -14.17 -0.17
C GLU A 43 -7.59 -13.70 -0.92
N GLN A 44 -7.76 -13.08 -2.11
CA GLN A 44 -6.65 -12.51 -2.86
C GLN A 44 -5.96 -11.37 -2.10
N LYS A 45 -6.74 -10.46 -1.49
CA LYS A 45 -6.20 -9.35 -0.70
C LYS A 45 -5.47 -9.88 0.55
N THR A 46 -6.03 -10.87 1.24
CA THR A 46 -5.42 -11.50 2.42
C THR A 46 -4.08 -12.14 2.07
N ARG A 47 -4.03 -12.95 1.02
CA ARG A 47 -2.78 -13.61 0.60
C ARG A 47 -1.72 -12.58 0.20
N TYR A 48 -2.11 -11.53 -0.54
CA TYR A 48 -1.19 -10.47 -0.94
C TYR A 48 -0.62 -9.72 0.28
N MET A 49 -1.48 -9.34 1.24
CA MET A 49 -1.08 -8.66 2.47
C MET A 49 -0.06 -9.49 3.26
N GLN A 50 -0.31 -10.80 3.42
CA GLN A 50 0.60 -11.68 4.17
C GLN A 50 1.99 -11.75 3.53
N GLU A 51 2.05 -11.97 2.21
CA GLU A 51 3.32 -12.08 1.51
C GLU A 51 4.08 -10.75 1.44
N VAL A 52 3.38 -9.64 1.19
CA VAL A 52 4.04 -8.33 1.10
C VAL A 52 4.56 -7.89 2.46
N THR A 53 3.83 -8.13 3.55
CA THR A 53 4.30 -7.85 4.91
C THR A 53 5.52 -8.70 5.24
N ARG A 54 5.48 -10.02 4.94
CA ARG A 54 6.62 -10.93 5.15
C ARG A 54 7.88 -10.42 4.41
N LEU A 55 7.74 -10.09 3.13
CA LEU A 55 8.84 -9.57 2.32
C LEU A 55 9.35 -8.22 2.83
N THR A 56 8.46 -7.34 3.28
CA THR A 56 8.82 -6.03 3.83
C THR A 56 9.67 -6.19 5.08
N VAL A 57 9.25 -7.03 6.03
CA VAL A 57 10.02 -7.36 7.25
C VAL A 57 11.36 -7.98 6.89
N GLU A 58 11.37 -8.95 5.96
CA GLU A 58 12.57 -9.69 5.58
C GLU A 58 13.62 -8.80 4.91
N ILE A 59 13.20 -7.91 4.01
CA ILE A 59 14.10 -7.08 3.20
C ILE A 59 14.49 -5.80 3.94
N LEU A 60 13.53 -5.11 4.56
CA LEU A 60 13.76 -3.82 5.23
C LEU A 60 14.22 -3.96 6.69
N LYS A 61 14.24 -5.18 7.23
CA LYS A 61 14.68 -5.48 8.61
C LYS A 61 13.91 -4.69 9.67
N CYS A 62 12.61 -4.49 9.45
CA CYS A 62 11.71 -3.80 10.37
C CYS A 62 10.82 -4.79 11.15
N PRO A 63 10.31 -4.41 12.34
CA PRO A 63 9.32 -5.20 13.05
C PRO A 63 8.03 -5.37 12.24
N VAL A 64 7.34 -6.51 12.42
CA VAL A 64 6.09 -6.80 11.68
C VAL A 64 4.95 -5.87 12.08
N GLU A 65 4.91 -5.49 13.35
CA GLU A 65 3.93 -4.57 13.94
C GLU A 65 4.04 -3.14 13.40
N SER A 66 5.10 -2.84 12.66
CA SER A 66 5.33 -1.53 12.07
C SER A 66 4.92 -1.43 10.59
N VAL A 67 4.56 -2.55 9.97
CA VAL A 67 4.21 -2.62 8.55
C VAL A 67 2.71 -2.44 8.35
N ASP A 68 2.33 -1.39 7.63
CA ASP A 68 0.94 -1.15 7.23
C ASP A 68 0.73 -1.53 5.76
N VAL A 69 -0.38 -2.18 5.43
CA VAL A 69 -0.78 -2.47 4.03
C VAL A 69 -2.17 -1.90 3.79
N ILE A 70 -2.28 -0.98 2.82
CA ILE A 70 -3.51 -0.26 2.51
C ILE A 70 -3.93 -0.59 1.08
N PHE A 71 -5.13 -1.16 0.91
CA PHE A 71 -5.72 -1.40 -0.40
C PHE A 71 -6.68 -0.29 -0.76
N ILE A 72 -6.56 0.22 -1.98
CA ILE A 72 -7.37 1.33 -2.50
C ILE A 72 -7.90 0.93 -3.86
N GLU A 73 -9.22 0.78 -3.90
CA GLU A 73 -9.92 0.44 -5.12
C GLU A 73 -10.29 1.73 -5.86
N ILE A 74 -9.68 1.94 -7.02
CA ILE A 74 -9.95 3.12 -7.86
C ILE A 74 -10.96 2.70 -8.93
N PRO A 75 -12.16 3.30 -8.96
CA PRO A 75 -13.14 3.07 -10.01
C PRO A 75 -12.56 3.36 -11.40
N PRO A 76 -13.00 2.65 -12.46
CA PRO A 76 -12.50 2.90 -13.82
C PRO A 76 -12.83 4.31 -14.34
N THR A 77 -13.82 4.98 -13.76
CA THR A 77 -14.18 6.39 -14.03
C THR A 77 -13.22 7.40 -13.40
N GLU A 78 -12.37 6.96 -12.46
CA GLU A 78 -11.41 7.82 -11.74
C GLU A 78 -9.96 7.46 -12.09
N TRP A 79 -9.75 6.39 -12.85
CA TRP A 79 -8.44 5.96 -13.29
C TRP A 79 -8.26 6.20 -14.79
N ALA A 80 -7.31 7.08 -15.14
CA ALA A 80 -6.91 7.35 -16.51
C ALA A 80 -5.53 6.79 -16.85
N HIS A 81 -5.38 6.30 -18.08
CA HIS A 81 -4.09 5.89 -18.65
C HIS A 81 -3.96 6.50 -20.05
N GLY A 82 -2.83 7.13 -20.34
CA GLY A 82 -2.59 7.77 -21.65
C GLY A 82 -3.62 8.85 -22.00
N GLY A 83 -4.12 9.58 -21.00
CA GLY A 83 -5.12 10.65 -21.18
C GLY A 83 -6.56 10.17 -21.39
N LYS A 84 -6.86 8.88 -21.17
CA LYS A 84 -8.22 8.33 -21.27
C LYS A 84 -8.58 7.59 -19.99
N PHE A 85 -9.76 7.87 -19.44
CA PHE A 85 -10.32 7.05 -18.35
C PHE A 85 -10.59 5.62 -18.83
N TYR A 86 -10.48 4.65 -17.92
CA TYR A 86 -10.85 3.26 -18.20
C TYR A 86 -12.37 3.10 -18.39
N ALA A 87 -13.19 4.00 -17.84
CA ALA A 87 -14.60 4.14 -18.14
C ALA A 87 -15.00 5.63 -18.19
N GLN A 88 -16.03 5.95 -18.97
CA GLN A 88 -16.55 7.32 -19.06
C GLN A 88 -17.11 7.75 -17.70
N PRO A 89 -16.63 8.86 -17.10
CA PRO A 89 -17.24 9.40 -15.88
C PRO A 89 -18.69 9.83 -16.12
N PRO A 90 -19.58 9.73 -15.12
CA PRO A 90 -20.91 10.31 -15.22
C PRO A 90 -20.82 11.82 -15.46
N ALA A 91 -21.79 12.36 -16.18
CA ALA A 91 -21.91 13.79 -16.48
C ALA A 91 -22.28 14.62 -15.24
#